data_AF-A0AAU8YSA7-F1
#
_entry.id   AF-A0AAU8YSA7-F1
#
_cell.length_a   1.000
_cell.length_b   1.000
_cell.length_c   1.000
_cell.angle_alpha   90.00
_cell.angle_beta   90.00
_cell.angle_gamma   90.00
#
_symmetry.space_group_name_H-M   'P 1'
#
loop_
_entity.id
_entity.type
_entity.pdbx_description
1 polymer ?
#
loop_
_entity_poly.entity_id
_entity_poly.type
_entity_poly.pdbx_seq_one_letter_code
_entity_poly.pdbx_strand_id
1 'polypeptide(L)'
;MINLFIYIAAILLMFIICIQGGKVAFKAPHKIKIISIIIYFLMILRFISLTLLVFISNIRNLYWLKWIYFLDFIAIPIAILICFYICIKNNKFNLNYIISITVLITFILMFFMSKYSLKINMFNGQYYVMELLTPINMYMFFIVINLIFLILCFIKHNNKYINKNILYLMFFSTLVNISDIILSFLNINILPPNILGSIIWIYTLYTAVNKLIR
;
A
#
# COMPACT_ATOMS: atom_id res chain seq x y z
N MET A 1 0.93 -24.68 -8.72
CA MET A 1 1.73 -25.17 -7.58
C MET A 1 2.75 -24.12 -7.14
N ILE A 2 3.82 -23.84 -7.89
CA ILE A 2 4.85 -22.85 -7.51
C ILE A 2 4.25 -21.45 -7.25
N ASN A 3 3.36 -20.97 -8.12
CA ASN A 3 2.73 -19.65 -7.95
C ASN A 3 1.90 -19.53 -6.66
N LEU A 4 1.21 -20.61 -6.26
CA LEU A 4 0.46 -20.66 -5.00
C LEU A 4 1.40 -20.65 -3.78
N PHE A 5 2.53 -21.35 -3.82
CA PHE A 5 3.53 -21.27 -2.76
C PHE A 5 4.12 -19.86 -2.62
N ILE A 6 4.49 -19.23 -3.74
CA ILE A 6 4.99 -17.85 -3.75
C ILE A 6 3.94 -16.89 -3.18
N TYR A 7 2.67 -17.08 -3.55
CA TYR A 7 1.56 -16.28 -3.05
C TYR A 7 1.35 -16.42 -1.52
N ILE A 8 1.32 -17.66 -1.01
CA ILE A 8 1.19 -17.92 0.44
C ILE A 8 2.41 -17.36 1.20
N ALA A 9 3.61 -17.54 0.67
CA ALA A 9 4.83 -16.98 1.26
C ALA A 9 4.79 -15.45 1.31
N ALA A 10 4.30 -14.80 0.25
CA ALA A 10 4.10 -13.35 0.22
C ALA A 10 3.09 -12.88 1.27
N ILE A 11 1.97 -13.60 1.44
CA ILE A 11 0.96 -13.28 2.48
C ILE A 11 1.57 -13.42 3.89
N LEU A 12 2.31 -14.51 4.15
CA LEU A 12 2.95 -14.72 5.45
C LEU A 12 3.97 -13.61 5.75
N LEU A 13 4.81 -13.27 4.78
CA LEU A 13 5.77 -12.18 4.88
C LEU A 13 5.06 -10.86 5.19
N MET A 14 3.94 -10.59 4.52
CA MET A 14 3.10 -9.42 4.78
C MET A 14 2.58 -9.35 6.21
N PHE A 15 2.05 -10.46 6.77
CA PHE A 15 1.63 -10.50 8.17
C PHE A 15 2.79 -10.22 9.13
N ILE A 16 3.96 -10.82 8.89
CA ILE A 16 5.15 -10.62 9.73
C ILE A 16 5.55 -9.15 9.77
N ILE A 17 5.66 -8.49 8.61
CA ILE A 17 6.04 -7.08 8.53
C ILE A 17 4.98 -6.20 9.21
N CYS A 18 3.69 -6.47 9.01
CA CYS A 18 2.62 -5.70 9.67
C CYS A 18 2.66 -5.82 11.20
N ILE A 19 2.89 -7.02 11.74
CA ILE A 19 2.95 -7.23 13.19
C ILE A 19 4.19 -6.53 13.78
N GLN A 20 5.35 -6.65 13.13
CA GLN A 20 6.57 -5.97 13.56
C GLN A 20 6.42 -4.44 13.44
N GLY A 21 5.83 -3.99 12.33
CA GLY A 21 5.44 -2.62 12.05
C GLY A 21 4.57 -2.01 13.14
N GLY A 22 3.48 -2.68 13.50
CA GLY A 22 2.57 -2.27 14.56
C GLY A 22 3.29 -2.09 15.90
N LYS A 23 4.13 -3.06 16.30
CA LYS A 23 4.92 -2.99 17.55
C LYS A 23 5.83 -1.75 17.59
N VAL A 24 6.45 -1.40 16.47
CA VAL A 24 7.29 -0.21 16.36
C VAL A 24 6.43 1.06 16.38
N ALA A 25 5.31 1.08 15.66
CA ALA A 25 4.36 2.20 15.65
C ALA A 25 3.86 2.60 17.05
N PHE A 26 3.66 1.64 17.96
CA PHE A 26 3.24 1.92 19.33
C PHE A 26 4.21 2.79 20.14
N LYS A 27 5.50 2.80 19.76
CA LYS A 27 6.57 3.58 20.39
C LYS A 27 6.82 4.94 19.73
N ALA A 28 6.16 5.22 18.60
CA ALA A 28 6.30 6.47 17.87
C ALA A 28 5.58 7.64 18.59
N PRO A 29 5.91 8.91 18.26
CA PRO A 29 5.20 10.07 18.79
C PRO A 29 3.70 10.04 18.43
N HIS A 30 2.85 10.54 19.34
CA HIS A 30 1.39 10.33 19.36
C HIS A 30 0.70 10.47 17.99
N LYS A 31 0.97 11.57 17.25
CA LYS A 31 0.35 11.81 15.94
C LYS A 31 0.79 10.79 14.88
N ILE A 32 2.07 10.42 14.82
CA ILE A 32 2.60 9.44 13.85
C ILE A 32 2.15 8.03 14.24
N LYS A 33 2.11 7.74 15.55
CA LYS A 33 1.63 6.47 16.11
C LYS A 33 0.21 6.15 15.67
N ILE A 34 -0.73 7.09 15.81
CA ILE A 34 -2.13 6.84 15.43
C ILE A 34 -2.23 6.49 13.94
N ILE A 35 -1.63 7.30 13.06
CA ILE A 35 -1.78 7.11 11.62
C ILE A 35 -1.07 5.83 11.15
N SER A 36 0.12 5.52 11.69
CA SER A 36 0.82 4.27 11.35
C SER A 36 0.06 3.02 11.82
N ILE A 37 -0.54 3.04 13.02
CA ILE A 37 -1.41 1.93 13.48
C ILE A 37 -2.61 1.74 12.54
N ILE A 38 -3.23 2.84 12.09
CA ILE A 38 -4.35 2.78 11.13
C ILE A 38 -3.90 2.10 9.83
N ILE A 39 -2.74 2.47 9.28
CA ILE A 39 -2.21 1.85 8.05
C ILE A 39 -1.99 0.35 8.25
N TYR A 40 -1.30 -0.04 9.33
CA TYR A 40 -1.04 -1.46 9.60
C TYR A 40 -2.35 -2.25 9.80
N PHE A 41 -3.34 -1.66 10.46
CA PHE A 41 -4.65 -2.26 10.64
C PHE A 41 -5.38 -2.46 9.29
N LEU A 42 -5.42 -1.44 8.42
CA LEU A 42 -6.01 -1.55 7.08
C LEU A 42 -5.32 -2.63 6.24
N MET A 43 -3.99 -2.73 6.31
CA MET A 43 -3.24 -3.75 5.58
C MET A 43 -3.49 -5.15 6.13
N ILE A 44 -3.59 -5.34 7.44
CA ILE A 44 -3.97 -6.63 8.05
C ILE A 44 -5.35 -7.07 7.57
N LEU A 45 -6.32 -6.15 7.53
CA LEU A 45 -7.66 -6.46 7.00
C LEU A 45 -7.61 -6.92 5.55
N ARG A 46 -6.84 -6.23 4.70
CA ARG A 46 -6.59 -6.68 3.32
C ARG A 46 -5.96 -8.07 3.26
N PHE A 47 -5.01 -8.38 4.14
CA PHE A 47 -4.36 -9.69 4.12
C PHE A 47 -5.28 -10.80 4.56
N ILE A 48 -6.19 -10.52 5.50
CA ILE A 48 -7.27 -11.45 5.84
C ILE A 48 -8.14 -11.72 4.61
N SER A 49 -8.53 -10.70 3.83
CA SER A 49 -9.33 -10.94 2.62
C SER A 49 -8.56 -11.73 1.54
N LEU A 50 -7.26 -11.49 1.38
CA LEU A 50 -6.38 -12.28 0.50
C LEU A 50 -6.27 -13.74 0.92
N THR A 51 -6.21 -14.03 2.23
CA THR A 51 -6.24 -15.41 2.73
C THR A 51 -7.58 -16.09 2.48
N LEU A 52 -8.69 -15.38 2.72
CA LEU A 52 -10.04 -15.93 2.52
C LEU A 52 -10.29 -16.31 1.05
N LEU A 53 -9.73 -15.56 0.11
CA LEU A 53 -9.79 -15.85 -1.33
C LEU A 53 -9.11 -17.18 -1.74
N VAL A 54 -8.21 -17.71 -0.91
CA VAL A 54 -7.59 -19.03 -1.11
C VAL A 54 -8.52 -20.16 -0.68
N PHE A 55 -9.26 -19.96 0.42
CA PHE A 55 -9.98 -21.04 1.09
C PHE A 55 -11.48 -21.10 0.74
N ILE A 56 -12.08 -20.00 0.32
CA ILE A 56 -13.52 -19.94 0.06
C ILE A 56 -13.85 -20.56 -1.30
N SER A 57 -14.73 -21.55 -1.29
CA SER A 57 -15.29 -22.18 -2.50
C SER A 57 -16.49 -21.44 -3.08
N ASN A 58 -17.24 -20.68 -2.27
CA ASN A 58 -18.44 -19.98 -2.70
C ASN A 58 -18.16 -18.55 -3.17
N ILE A 59 -18.22 -18.34 -4.49
CA ILE A 59 -17.94 -17.06 -5.16
C ILE A 59 -18.86 -15.94 -4.67
N ARG A 60 -20.11 -16.23 -4.27
CA ARG A 60 -21.07 -15.20 -3.85
C ARG A 60 -20.63 -14.46 -2.59
N ASN A 61 -20.01 -15.19 -1.65
CA ASN A 61 -19.51 -14.61 -0.40
C ASN A 61 -18.28 -13.73 -0.62
N LEU A 62 -17.52 -13.98 -1.69
CA LEU A 62 -16.34 -13.20 -2.01
C LEU A 62 -16.69 -11.76 -2.41
N TYR A 63 -17.84 -11.50 -3.03
CA TYR A 63 -18.24 -10.12 -3.39
C TYR A 63 -18.32 -9.16 -2.19
N TRP A 64 -18.60 -9.68 -0.99
CA TRP A 64 -18.68 -8.87 0.24
C TRP A 64 -17.30 -8.36 0.68
N LEU A 65 -16.24 -9.06 0.31
CA LEU A 65 -14.86 -8.70 0.63
C LEU A 65 -14.30 -7.59 -0.29
N LYS A 66 -15.06 -7.08 -1.27
CA LYS A 66 -14.64 -6.01 -2.21
C LYS A 66 -13.86 -4.91 -1.53
N TRP A 67 -14.50 -4.27 -0.55
CA TRP A 67 -13.99 -3.09 0.13
C TRP A 67 -12.71 -3.38 0.90
N ILE A 68 -12.61 -4.59 1.45
CA ILE A 68 -11.49 -5.04 2.26
C ILE A 68 -10.29 -5.42 1.39
N TYR A 69 -10.54 -6.07 0.24
CA TYR A 69 -9.51 -6.45 -0.73
C TYR A 69 -8.74 -5.25 -1.28
N PHE A 70 -9.44 -4.14 -1.49
CA PHE A 70 -8.90 -2.93 -2.11
C PHE A 70 -8.46 -1.83 -1.12
N LEU A 71 -8.26 -2.18 0.16
CA LEU A 71 -7.78 -1.22 1.16
C LEU A 71 -6.35 -0.74 0.91
N ASP A 72 -5.57 -1.44 0.07
CA ASP A 72 -4.23 -1.01 -0.36
C ASP A 72 -4.23 0.32 -1.08
N PHE A 73 -5.25 0.56 -1.92
CA PHE A 73 -5.41 1.83 -2.59
C PHE A 73 -5.53 2.98 -1.59
N ILE A 74 -6.06 2.75 -0.40
CA ILE A 74 -6.14 3.76 0.65
C ILE A 74 -4.88 3.78 1.51
N ALA A 75 -4.40 2.60 1.93
CA ALA A 75 -3.29 2.49 2.87
C ALA A 75 -1.96 2.96 2.28
N ILE A 76 -1.67 2.64 1.01
CA ILE A 76 -0.40 2.98 0.37
C ILE A 76 -0.21 4.50 0.29
N PRO A 77 -1.12 5.32 -0.27
CA PRO A 77 -0.90 6.77 -0.37
C PRO A 77 -0.72 7.45 0.98
N ILE A 78 -1.43 6.98 2.02
CA ILE A 78 -1.26 7.45 3.40
C ILE A 78 0.14 7.08 3.90
N ALA A 79 0.61 5.86 3.61
CA ALA A 79 1.97 5.44 3.95
C ALA A 79 3.04 6.30 3.27
N ILE A 80 2.85 6.64 1.98
CA ILE A 80 3.78 7.53 1.25
C ILE A 80 3.87 8.89 1.95
N LEU A 81 2.73 9.50 2.28
CA LEU A 81 2.68 10.81 2.93
C LEU A 81 3.39 10.83 4.28
N ILE A 82 3.18 9.81 5.12
CA ILE A 82 3.84 9.73 6.42
C ILE A 82 5.35 9.50 6.25
N CYS A 83 5.77 8.61 5.36
CA CYS A 83 7.19 8.37 5.12
C CYS A 83 7.87 9.66 4.64
N PHE A 84 7.22 10.40 3.75
CA PHE A 84 7.71 11.68 3.26
C PHE A 84 7.85 12.73 4.39
N TYR A 85 6.86 12.79 5.28
CA TYR A 85 6.90 13.65 6.46
C TYR A 85 8.08 13.32 7.38
N ILE A 86 8.27 12.04 7.69
CA ILE A 86 9.37 11.55 8.52
C ILE A 86 10.71 11.89 7.87
N CYS A 87 10.85 11.73 6.56
CA CYS A 87 12.06 12.04 5.81
C CYS A 87 12.46 13.51 5.88
N ILE A 88 11.49 14.42 5.78
CA ILE A 88 11.77 15.86 5.66
C ILE A 88 12.04 16.52 7.01
N LYS A 89 11.50 15.97 8.11
CA LYS A 89 11.66 16.45 9.50
C LYS A 89 11.88 17.97 9.61
N ASN A 90 11.03 18.74 8.94
CA ASN A 90 11.13 20.19 8.91
C ASN A 90 9.99 20.75 9.76
N ASN A 91 10.33 21.48 10.83
CA ASN A 91 9.37 22.01 11.80
C ASN A 91 8.32 22.96 11.18
N LYS A 92 8.50 23.37 9.91
CA LYS A 92 7.56 24.22 9.17
C LYS A 92 6.34 23.46 8.60
N PHE A 93 6.42 22.13 8.44
CA PHE A 93 5.32 21.35 7.84
C PHE A 93 4.45 20.74 8.94
N ASN A 94 3.23 21.27 9.13
CA ASN A 94 2.33 20.76 10.16
C ASN A 94 1.71 19.42 9.73
N LEU A 95 1.75 18.43 10.63
CA LEU A 95 1.08 17.13 10.48
C LEU A 95 -0.41 17.25 10.16
N ASN A 96 -1.06 18.32 10.61
CA ASN A 96 -2.48 18.56 10.36
C ASN A 96 -2.78 18.69 8.85
N TYR A 97 -1.86 19.28 8.06
CA TYR A 97 -2.01 19.36 6.61
C TYR A 97 -1.91 17.99 5.94
N ILE A 98 -1.05 17.12 6.47
CA ILE A 98 -0.95 15.74 5.97
C ILE A 98 -2.24 14.99 6.26
N ILE A 99 -2.80 15.15 7.46
CA ILE A 99 -4.07 14.54 7.83
C ILE A 99 -5.19 15.02 6.88
N SER A 100 -5.31 16.32 6.60
CA SER A 100 -6.31 16.81 5.66
C SER A 100 -6.14 16.25 4.25
N ILE A 101 -4.90 16.14 3.76
CA ILE A 101 -4.60 15.55 2.44
C ILE A 101 -4.98 14.07 2.44
N THR A 102 -4.68 13.31 3.51
CA THR A 102 -5.05 11.90 3.60
C THR A 102 -6.56 11.70 3.54
N VAL A 103 -7.34 12.52 4.27
CA VAL A 103 -8.81 12.45 4.24
C VAL A 103 -9.33 12.70 2.82
N LEU A 104 -8.82 13.73 2.15
CA LEU A 104 -9.23 14.07 0.78
C LEU A 104 -8.91 12.92 -0.21
N ILE A 105 -7.71 12.33 -0.12
CA ILE A 105 -7.33 11.18 -0.95
C ILE A 105 -8.23 9.97 -0.66
N THR A 106 -8.49 9.66 0.62
CA THR A 106 -9.35 8.52 0.98
C THR A 106 -10.77 8.68 0.42
N PHE A 107 -11.32 9.90 0.45
CA PHE A 107 -12.65 10.19 -0.06
C PHE A 107 -12.73 10.00 -1.58
N ILE A 108 -11.76 10.55 -2.32
CA ILE A 108 -11.67 10.39 -3.78
C ILE A 108 -11.57 8.91 -4.16
N LEU A 109 -10.74 8.13 -3.46
CA LEU A 109 -10.55 6.71 -3.75
C LEU A 109 -11.79 5.88 -3.42
N MET A 110 -12.47 6.16 -2.31
CA MET A 110 -13.76 5.53 -1.96
C MET A 110 -14.82 5.80 -3.03
N PHE A 111 -14.86 7.02 -3.56
CA PHE A 111 -15.77 7.39 -4.64
C PHE A 111 -15.47 6.65 -5.96
N PHE A 112 -14.20 6.42 -6.30
CA PHE A 112 -13.86 5.57 -7.45
C PHE A 112 -14.26 4.11 -7.21
N MET A 113 -13.97 3.57 -6.02
CA MET A 113 -14.26 2.19 -5.67
C MET A 113 -15.75 1.85 -5.64
N SER A 114 -16.63 2.81 -5.32
CA SER A 114 -18.07 2.59 -5.37
C SER A 114 -18.60 2.45 -6.80
N LYS A 115 -17.98 3.12 -7.78
CA LYS A 115 -18.44 3.15 -9.18
C LYS A 115 -18.13 1.88 -9.96
N TYR A 116 -17.00 1.23 -9.70
CA TYR A 116 -16.53 0.11 -10.51
C TYR A 116 -17.21 -1.20 -10.12
N SER A 117 -17.66 -1.97 -11.10
CA SER A 117 -18.14 -3.34 -10.89
C SER A 117 -16.97 -4.30 -10.69
N LEU A 118 -17.28 -5.44 -10.06
CA LEU A 118 -16.31 -6.47 -9.71
C LEU A 118 -16.38 -7.65 -10.66
N LYS A 119 -15.21 -8.18 -11.03
CA LYS A 119 -15.06 -9.51 -11.64
C LYS A 119 -14.20 -10.37 -10.71
N ILE A 120 -14.65 -11.59 -10.44
CA ILE A 120 -13.89 -12.58 -9.67
C ILE A 120 -13.42 -13.64 -10.66
N ASN A 121 -12.11 -13.76 -10.81
CA ASN A 121 -11.47 -14.72 -11.70
C ASN A 121 -10.65 -15.72 -10.87
N MET A 122 -10.45 -16.93 -11.41
CA MET A 122 -9.41 -17.80 -10.88
C MET A 122 -8.06 -17.42 -11.47
N PHE A 123 -7.10 -17.11 -10.61
CA PHE A 123 -5.73 -16.83 -11.01
C PHE A 123 -4.98 -18.15 -11.21
N ASN A 124 -4.49 -18.39 -12.44
CA ASN A 124 -3.78 -19.61 -12.82
C ASN A 124 -4.52 -20.92 -12.44
N GLY A 125 -5.85 -20.87 -12.37
CA GLY A 125 -6.71 -22.00 -12.00
C GLY A 125 -6.56 -22.49 -10.54
N GLN A 126 -5.91 -21.74 -9.66
CA GLN A 126 -5.53 -22.21 -8.32
C GLN A 126 -6.28 -21.52 -7.16
N TYR A 127 -6.55 -20.22 -7.27
CA TYR A 127 -7.23 -19.45 -6.22
C TYR A 127 -7.97 -18.25 -6.84
N TYR A 128 -8.89 -17.66 -6.09
CA TYR A 128 -9.67 -16.52 -6.59
C TYR A 128 -8.92 -15.20 -6.42
N VAL A 129 -9.06 -14.32 -7.41
CA VAL A 129 -8.57 -12.93 -7.39
C VAL A 129 -9.71 -12.00 -7.82
N MET A 130 -9.78 -10.83 -7.20
CA MET A 130 -10.73 -9.80 -7.56
C MET A 130 -10.08 -8.77 -8.47
N GLU A 131 -10.78 -8.46 -9.55
CA GLU A 131 -10.42 -7.40 -10.49
C GLU A 131 -11.59 -6.44 -10.60
N LEU A 132 -11.29 -5.14 -10.59
CA LEU A 132 -12.28 -4.14 -10.97
C LEU A 132 -12.45 -4.16 -12.49
N LEU A 133 -13.68 -4.03 -12.96
CA LEU A 133 -13.98 -3.86 -14.37
C LEU A 133 -13.74 -2.40 -14.76
N THR A 134 -13.05 -2.18 -15.89
CA THR A 134 -12.66 -0.87 -16.45
C THR A 134 -12.02 0.15 -15.47
N PRO A 135 -11.05 -0.24 -14.62
CA PRO A 135 -10.49 0.62 -13.57
C PRO A 135 -9.40 1.59 -14.06
N ILE A 136 -9.36 1.89 -15.37
CA ILE A 136 -8.28 2.68 -16.00
C ILE A 136 -8.04 3.98 -15.25
N ASN A 137 -9.11 4.73 -14.94
CA ASN A 137 -8.98 6.02 -14.26
C ASN A 137 -8.40 5.87 -12.85
N MET A 138 -8.72 4.78 -12.16
CA MET A 138 -8.23 4.54 -10.80
C MET A 138 -6.75 4.18 -10.79
N TYR A 139 -6.31 3.28 -11.67
CA TYR A 139 -4.89 2.95 -11.82
C TYR A 139 -4.08 4.15 -12.31
N MET A 140 -4.60 4.92 -13.28
CA MET A 140 -3.96 6.15 -13.74
C MET A 140 -3.81 7.18 -12.62
N PHE A 141 -4.85 7.39 -11.82
CA PHE A 141 -4.78 8.26 -10.64
C PHE A 141 -3.69 7.81 -9.67
N PHE A 142 -3.56 6.50 -9.44
CA PHE A 142 -2.53 5.94 -8.58
C PHE A 142 -1.12 6.12 -9.13
N ILE A 143 -0.93 5.92 -10.43
CA ILE A 143 0.35 6.17 -11.12
C ILE A 143 0.73 7.64 -10.98
N VAL A 144 -0.20 8.57 -11.22
CA VAL A 144 0.03 10.01 -11.08
C VAL A 144 0.48 10.36 -9.66
N ILE A 145 -0.19 9.82 -8.63
CA ILE A 145 0.25 10.01 -7.23
C ILE A 145 1.68 9.52 -7.02
N ASN A 146 2.01 8.29 -7.46
CA ASN A 146 3.36 7.74 -7.29
C ASN A 146 4.42 8.56 -8.06
N LEU A 147 4.10 9.07 -9.24
CA LEU A 147 4.99 9.94 -10.03
C LEU A 147 5.25 11.28 -9.32
N ILE A 148 4.22 11.91 -8.76
CA ILE A 148 4.39 13.14 -7.96
C ILE A 148 5.38 12.89 -6.82
N PHE A 149 5.23 11.78 -6.11
CA PHE A 149 6.15 11.43 -5.02
C PHE A 149 7.56 11.07 -5.50
N LEU A 150 7.69 10.45 -6.65
CA LEU A 150 8.98 10.15 -7.26
C LEU A 150 9.73 11.44 -7.61
N ILE A 151 9.05 12.43 -8.20
CA ILE A 151 9.59 13.77 -8.45
C ILE A 151 9.99 14.46 -7.14
N LEU A 152 9.14 14.40 -6.11
CA LEU A 152 9.44 14.97 -4.80
C LEU A 152 10.68 14.34 -4.16
N CYS A 153 10.88 13.02 -4.30
CA CYS A 153 12.10 12.34 -3.85
C CYS A 153 13.35 12.87 -4.56
N PHE A 154 13.29 13.10 -5.88
CA PHE A 154 14.39 13.69 -6.64
C PHE A 154 14.72 15.12 -6.19
N ILE A 155 13.71 15.99 -6.05
CA ILE A 155 13.91 17.38 -5.60
C ILE A 155 14.61 17.42 -4.23
N LYS A 156 14.25 16.49 -3.35
CA LYS A 156 14.77 16.42 -1.98
C LYS A 156 16.09 15.64 -1.85
N HIS A 157 16.57 15.01 -2.92
CA HIS A 157 17.79 14.21 -2.91
C HIS A 157 19.04 14.98 -2.46
N ASN A 158 19.20 16.21 -2.94
CA ASN A 158 20.38 17.04 -2.66
C ASN A 158 20.35 17.73 -1.28
N ASN A 159 19.26 17.56 -0.51
CA ASN A 159 19.13 18.25 0.76
C ASN A 159 19.92 17.53 1.87
N LYS A 160 20.82 18.25 2.54
CA LYS A 160 21.69 17.71 3.61
C LYS A 160 20.93 17.27 4.87
N TYR A 161 19.75 17.85 5.11
CA TYR A 161 18.96 17.61 6.33
C TYR A 161 18.00 16.40 6.23
N ILE A 162 18.04 15.65 5.12
CA ILE A 162 17.12 14.54 4.87
C ILE A 162 17.81 13.21 5.08
N ASN A 163 17.07 12.25 5.63
CA ASN A 163 17.56 10.89 5.75
C ASN A 163 17.60 10.20 4.39
N LYS A 164 18.80 10.14 3.80
CA LYS A 164 19.04 9.56 2.48
C LYS A 164 18.60 8.10 2.39
N ASN A 165 18.80 7.30 3.44
CA ASN A 165 18.47 5.87 3.41
C ASN A 165 16.97 5.65 3.23
N ILE A 166 16.13 6.39 3.97
CA ILE A 166 14.68 6.29 3.84
C ILE A 166 14.25 6.87 2.48
N LEU A 167 14.86 7.96 2.03
CA LEU A 167 14.54 8.56 0.72
C LEU A 167 14.85 7.62 -0.45
N TYR A 168 15.99 6.90 -0.44
CA TYR A 168 16.30 5.88 -1.45
C TYR A 168 15.31 4.71 -1.38
N LEU A 169 14.92 4.29 -0.18
CA LEU A 169 13.95 3.22 0.00
C LEU A 169 12.56 3.62 -0.53
N MET A 170 12.14 4.87 -0.28
CA MET A 170 10.91 5.45 -0.84
C MET A 170 10.96 5.55 -2.37
N PHE A 171 12.12 5.92 -2.92
CA PHE A 171 12.33 5.96 -4.37
C PHE A 171 12.23 4.57 -4.99
N PHE A 172 12.81 3.57 -4.34
CA PHE A 172 12.68 2.17 -4.78
C PHE A 172 11.23 1.69 -4.68
N SER A 173 10.52 2.03 -3.59
CA SER A 173 9.13 1.59 -3.39
C SER A 173 8.16 2.23 -4.38
N THR A 174 8.34 3.51 -4.75
CA THR A 174 7.53 4.14 -5.81
C THR A 174 7.74 3.45 -7.16
N LEU A 175 8.99 3.16 -7.53
CA LEU A 175 9.32 2.46 -8.78
C LEU A 175 8.68 1.06 -8.83
N VAL A 176 8.83 0.27 -7.77
CA VAL A 176 8.24 -1.07 -7.76
C VAL A 176 6.71 -0.99 -7.82
N ASN A 177 6.09 -0.06 -7.11
CA ASN A 177 4.63 0.11 -7.15
C ASN A 177 4.12 0.51 -8.55
N ILE A 178 4.82 1.42 -9.24
CA ILE A 178 4.49 1.78 -10.63
C ILE A 178 4.66 0.55 -11.54
N SER A 179 5.73 -0.21 -11.38
CA SER A 179 5.97 -1.41 -12.20
C SER A 179 4.91 -2.50 -11.96
N ASP A 180 4.48 -2.69 -10.70
CA ASP A 180 3.44 -3.67 -10.33
C ASP A 180 2.10 -3.31 -10.98
N ILE A 181 1.74 -2.02 -10.98
CA ILE A 181 0.53 -1.53 -11.67
C ILE A 181 0.63 -1.71 -13.19
N ILE A 182 1.76 -1.39 -13.81
CA ILE A 182 1.94 -1.54 -15.26
C ILE A 182 1.88 -3.02 -15.67
N LEU A 183 2.57 -3.90 -14.93
CA LEU A 183 2.53 -5.34 -15.16
C LEU A 183 1.10 -5.88 -15.02
N SER A 184 0.35 -5.39 -14.03
CA SER A 184 -1.06 -5.72 -13.86
C SER A 184 -1.91 -5.33 -15.06
N PHE A 185 -1.62 -4.19 -15.68
CA PHE A 185 -2.32 -3.73 -16.87
C PHE A 185 -1.99 -4.57 -18.11
N LEU A 186 -0.75 -5.08 -18.20
CA LEU A 186 -0.29 -5.94 -19.29
C LEU A 186 -0.71 -7.41 -19.11
N ASN A 187 -1.39 -7.76 -18.00
CA ASN A 187 -1.73 -9.13 -17.61
C ASN A 187 -0.51 -10.07 -17.45
N ILE A 188 0.70 -9.52 -17.24
CA ILE A 188 1.94 -10.28 -17.00
C ILE A 188 2.14 -10.37 -15.49
N ASN A 189 1.27 -11.13 -14.82
CA ASN A 189 1.22 -11.17 -13.36
C ASN A 189 1.81 -12.47 -12.82
N ILE A 190 2.93 -12.37 -12.09
CA ILE A 190 3.50 -13.48 -11.30
C ILE A 190 2.74 -13.62 -9.97
N LEU A 191 2.34 -12.48 -9.39
CA LEU A 191 1.53 -12.36 -8.19
C LEU A 191 0.25 -11.58 -8.52
N PRO A 192 -0.81 -11.72 -7.71
CA PRO A 192 -1.98 -10.88 -7.85
C PRO A 192 -1.61 -9.39 -7.78
N PRO A 193 -2.37 -8.54 -8.49
CA PRO A 193 -2.01 -7.15 -8.68
C PRO A 193 -1.82 -6.41 -7.36
N ASN A 194 -0.84 -5.50 -7.33
CA ASN A 194 -0.51 -4.60 -6.22
C ASN A 194 0.01 -5.27 -4.94
N ILE A 195 0.39 -6.55 -4.96
CA ILE A 195 0.92 -7.22 -3.76
C ILE A 195 2.37 -6.81 -3.51
N LEU A 196 3.22 -6.87 -4.52
CA LEU A 196 4.64 -6.58 -4.37
C LEU A 196 4.88 -5.13 -3.97
N GLY A 197 4.21 -4.19 -4.65
CA GLY A 197 4.27 -2.77 -4.31
C GLY A 197 3.84 -2.52 -2.86
N SER A 198 2.79 -3.19 -2.40
CA SER A 198 2.28 -3.02 -1.05
C SER A 198 3.21 -3.58 0.04
N ILE A 199 3.86 -4.71 -0.21
CA ILE A 199 4.86 -5.30 0.70
C ILE A 199 5.98 -4.30 0.94
N ILE A 200 6.53 -3.76 -0.15
CA ILE A 200 7.69 -2.88 -0.09
C ILE A 200 7.29 -1.57 0.61
N TRP A 201 6.10 -1.02 0.35
CA TRP A 201 5.61 0.18 1.04
C TRP A 201 5.37 -0.01 2.54
N ILE A 202 4.85 -1.16 2.97
CA ILE A 202 4.72 -1.44 4.41
C ILE A 202 6.11 -1.56 5.04
N TYR A 203 7.04 -2.21 4.36
CA TYR A 203 8.43 -2.31 4.81
C TYR A 203 9.08 -0.92 4.90
N THR A 204 8.85 -0.04 3.92
CA THR A 204 9.37 1.33 3.98
C THR A 204 8.82 2.10 5.16
N LEU A 205 7.52 1.98 5.44
CA LEU A 205 6.91 2.58 6.61
C LEU A 205 7.50 2.02 7.92
N TYR A 206 7.72 0.71 8.00
CA TYR A 206 8.39 0.10 9.15
C TYR A 206 9.77 0.73 9.39
N THR A 207 10.61 0.81 8.35
CA THR A 207 11.96 1.39 8.49
C THR A 207 11.93 2.88 8.85
N ALA A 208 10.99 3.64 8.27
CA ALA A 208 10.84 5.07 8.54
C ALA A 208 10.43 5.32 9.99
N VAL A 209 9.42 4.60 10.48
CA VAL A 209 8.94 4.75 11.87
C VAL A 209 9.99 4.25 12.86
N ASN A 210 10.68 3.15 12.58
CA ASN A 210 11.74 2.63 13.45
C ASN A 210 12.87 3.65 13.66
N LYS A 211 13.16 4.46 12.63
CA LYS A 211 14.18 5.51 12.71
C LYS A 211 13.77 6.71 13.58
N LEU A 212 12.50 6.87 13.93
CA LEU A 212 12.07 7.88 14.90
C LEU A 212 12.35 7.47 16.35
N ILE A 213 12.50 6.17 16.60
CA ILE A 213 12.65 5.59 17.94
C ILE A 213 14.14 5.38 18.28
N ARG A 214 14.99 5.20 17.26
CA ARG A 214 16.45 5.12 17.37
C ARG A 214 17.12 6.45 17.07
#